data_AF-A0A533BHT9-F1
#
_entry.id   AF-A0A533BHT9-F1
#
_cell.length_a   1.000
_cell.length_b   1.000
_cell.length_c   1.000
_cell.angle_alpha   90.00
_cell.angle_beta   90.00
_cell.angle_gamma   90.00
#
_symmetry.space_group_name_H-M   'P 1'
#
loop_
_entity.id
_entity.type
_entity.pdbx_description
1 polymer ?
#
loop_
_entity_poly.entity_id
_entity_poly.type
_entity_poly.pdbx_seq_one_letter_code
_entity_poly.pdbx_strand_id
1 'polypeptide(L)'
;MNWLLRLFLIPGRVRHRWENRKRIKITRGLIETLRSHCQDAEKYGFKNHAVVYNAALFVVLLEQDLSAYSAALYYANTKWHQQFAARGMAVLLYEAAEDVPAVIGRDYRDALRSLGLGDSWIQALNVSATDFNKFRQEHAAFLKRIRNYVGAHREKNALAQLEVHESLDHMEVFRLGAQFSEPLRSLVNFKMALTQYLKHPGVLLREALKTTEGK
;
A
#
# COMPACT_ATOMS: atom_id res chain seq x y z
N MET A 1 -11.46 -24.68 15.15
CA MET A 1 -10.52 -25.34 14.22
C MET A 1 -9.89 -26.53 14.94
N ASN A 2 -10.07 -27.74 14.41
CA ASN A 2 -9.60 -28.99 15.01
C ASN A 2 -8.06 -29.03 15.09
N TRP A 3 -7.48 -29.67 16.12
CA TRP A 3 -6.04 -29.74 16.35
C TRP A 3 -5.30 -30.45 15.20
N LEU A 4 -5.93 -31.45 14.57
CA LEU A 4 -5.41 -32.15 13.40
C LEU A 4 -5.23 -31.22 12.20
N LEU A 5 -6.21 -30.36 11.91
CA LEU A 5 -6.11 -29.37 10.85
C LEU A 5 -4.95 -28.40 11.08
N ARG A 6 -4.63 -28.07 12.34
CA ARG A 6 -3.48 -27.21 12.65
C ARG A 6 -2.16 -27.87 12.27
N LEU A 7 -2.00 -29.18 12.49
CA LEU A 7 -0.80 -29.93 12.12
C LEU A 7 -0.62 -29.97 10.60
N PHE A 8 -1.70 -30.19 9.83
CA PHE A 8 -1.65 -30.16 8.37
C PHE A 8 -1.25 -28.79 7.79
N LEU A 9 -1.52 -27.70 8.51
CA LEU A 9 -1.13 -26.35 8.09
C LEU A 9 0.31 -25.99 8.44
N ILE A 10 1.01 -26.77 9.29
CA ILE A 10 2.39 -26.46 9.72
C ILE A 10 3.36 -26.34 8.54
N PRO A 11 3.42 -27.29 7.58
CA PRO A 11 4.36 -27.19 6.46
C PRO A 11 4.12 -25.92 5.62
N GLY A 12 2.85 -25.63 5.32
CA GLY A 12 2.47 -24.41 4.60
C GLY A 12 2.81 -23.13 5.36
N ARG A 13 2.61 -23.13 6.69
CA ARG A 13 2.98 -22.03 7.59
C ARG A 13 4.50 -21.82 7.67
N VAL A 14 5.28 -22.89 7.72
CA VAL A 14 6.74 -22.81 7.71
C VAL A 14 7.21 -22.24 6.38
N ARG A 15 6.75 -22.79 5.25
CA ARG A 15 7.10 -22.29 3.92
C ARG A 15 6.74 -20.81 3.75
N HIS A 16 5.50 -20.43 4.06
CA HIS A 16 5.06 -19.04 3.97
C HIS A 16 5.91 -18.12 4.86
N ARG A 17 6.34 -18.58 6.04
CA ARG A 17 7.19 -17.80 6.94
C ARG A 17 8.57 -17.56 6.33
N TRP A 18 9.15 -18.55 5.68
CA TRP A 18 10.43 -18.41 4.99
C TRP A 18 10.36 -17.47 3.80
N GLU A 19 9.35 -17.61 2.94
CA GLU A 19 9.11 -16.73 1.80
C GLU A 19 8.87 -15.28 2.27
N ASN A 20 8.04 -15.11 3.31
CA ASN A 20 7.73 -13.78 3.83
C ASN A 20 8.95 -13.10 4.49
N ARG A 21 9.86 -13.85 5.12
CA ARG A 21 11.13 -13.28 5.64
C ARG A 21 11.98 -12.66 4.54
N LYS A 22 12.09 -13.33 3.39
CA LYS A 22 12.85 -12.79 2.24
C LYS A 22 12.19 -11.51 1.74
N ARG A 23 10.87 -11.52 1.56
CA ARG A 23 10.11 -10.36 1.11
C ARG A 23 10.23 -9.18 2.06
N ILE A 24 10.05 -9.39 3.37
CA ILE A 24 10.21 -8.33 4.39
C ILE A 24 11.61 -7.71 4.33
N LYS A 25 12.66 -8.51 4.12
CA LYS A 25 14.04 -7.98 3.99
C LYS A 25 14.18 -7.08 2.76
N ILE A 26 13.62 -7.50 1.62
CA ILE A 26 13.64 -6.73 0.37
C ILE A 26 12.85 -5.42 0.55
N THR A 27 11.61 -5.50 1.04
CA THR A 27 10.75 -4.35 1.28
C THR A 27 11.40 -3.34 2.24
N ARG A 28 12.04 -3.81 3.33
CA ARG A 28 12.79 -2.94 4.25
C ARG A 28 13.96 -2.23 3.56
N GLY A 29 14.73 -2.93 2.73
CA GLY A 29 15.82 -2.31 1.96
C GLY A 29 15.32 -1.25 0.98
N LEU A 30 14.17 -1.51 0.34
CA LEU A 30 13.52 -0.56 -0.56
C LEU A 30 13.02 0.69 0.19
N ILE A 31 12.41 0.51 1.36
CA ILE A 31 11.99 1.63 2.23
C ILE A 31 13.18 2.52 2.58
N GLU A 32 14.29 1.94 3.01
CA GLU A 32 15.48 2.73 3.38
C GLU A 32 16.07 3.47 2.17
N THR A 33 16.13 2.80 1.01
CA THR A 33 16.60 3.42 -0.24
C THR A 33 15.73 4.61 -0.65
N LEU A 34 14.40 4.43 -0.66
CA LEU A 34 13.46 5.48 -1.05
C LEU A 34 13.45 6.63 -0.04
N ARG A 35 13.61 6.33 1.25
CA ARG A 35 13.76 7.33 2.30
C ARG A 35 14.98 8.21 2.05
N SER A 36 16.15 7.62 1.85
CA SER A 36 17.38 8.36 1.54
C SER A 36 17.20 9.24 0.31
N HIS A 37 16.67 8.69 -0.80
CA HIS A 37 16.45 9.45 -2.02
C HIS A 37 15.47 10.62 -1.82
N CYS A 38 14.41 10.43 -1.03
CA CYS A 38 13.46 11.50 -0.72
C CYS A 38 14.13 12.63 0.05
N GLN A 39 14.90 12.28 1.10
CA GLN A 39 15.63 13.25 1.93
C GLN A 39 16.70 13.99 1.12
N ASP A 40 17.44 13.29 0.26
CA ASP A 40 18.41 13.90 -0.63
C ASP A 40 17.74 14.86 -1.62
N ALA A 41 16.63 14.45 -2.24
CA ALA A 41 15.89 15.31 -3.17
C ALA A 41 15.37 16.58 -2.49
N GLU A 42 14.84 16.47 -1.26
CA GLU A 42 14.44 17.63 -0.46
C GLU A 42 15.63 18.53 -0.12
N LYS A 43 16.74 17.94 0.34
CA LYS A 43 17.97 18.66 0.71
C LYS A 43 18.56 19.45 -0.46
N TYR A 44 18.55 18.88 -1.67
CA TYR A 44 19.08 19.53 -2.88
C TYR A 44 18.05 20.38 -3.62
N GLY A 45 16.80 20.46 -3.13
CA GLY A 45 15.74 21.27 -3.76
C GLY A 45 15.12 20.66 -5.02
N PHE A 46 15.33 19.36 -5.27
CA PHE A 46 14.74 18.62 -6.39
C PHE A 46 13.29 18.26 -6.11
N LYS A 47 12.41 19.26 -6.12
CA LYS A 47 11.00 19.15 -5.72
C LYS A 47 10.26 18.03 -6.47
N ASN A 48 10.45 17.90 -7.78
CA ASN A 48 9.75 16.88 -8.56
C ASN A 48 10.21 15.47 -8.20
N HIS A 49 11.52 15.29 -7.94
CA HIS A 49 12.07 14.01 -7.48
C HIS A 49 11.53 13.67 -6.08
N ALA A 50 11.47 14.64 -5.17
CA ALA A 50 10.94 14.44 -3.82
C ALA A 50 9.48 13.95 -3.86
N VAL A 51 8.63 14.59 -4.66
CA VAL A 51 7.23 14.15 -4.88
C VAL A 51 7.18 12.71 -5.37
N VAL A 52 8.03 12.35 -6.33
CA VAL A 52 8.03 10.99 -6.89
C VAL A 52 8.49 9.94 -5.88
N TYR A 53 9.59 10.20 -5.17
CA TYR A 53 10.13 9.28 -4.16
C TYR A 53 9.21 9.16 -2.96
N ASN A 54 8.59 10.24 -2.51
CA ASN A 54 7.63 10.22 -1.42
C ASN A 54 6.41 9.34 -1.75
N ALA A 55 5.82 9.53 -2.93
CA ALA A 55 4.72 8.70 -3.38
C ALA A 55 5.13 7.23 -3.53
N ALA A 56 6.39 6.94 -3.87
CA ALA A 56 6.88 5.58 -3.91
C ALA A 56 7.06 4.96 -2.52
N LEU A 57 7.62 5.73 -1.59
CA LEU A 57 7.76 5.33 -0.20
C LEU A 57 6.39 5.02 0.43
N PHE A 58 5.39 5.88 0.19
CA PHE A 58 4.01 5.68 0.64
C PHE A 58 3.45 4.31 0.20
N VAL A 59 3.58 3.99 -1.09
CA VAL A 59 3.06 2.73 -1.66
C VAL A 59 3.78 1.50 -1.07
N VAL A 60 5.09 1.59 -0.86
CA VAL A 60 5.87 0.47 -0.29
C VAL A 60 5.53 0.27 1.20
N LEU A 61 5.28 1.35 1.95
CA LEU A 61 4.80 1.24 3.34
C LEU A 61 3.42 0.55 3.38
N LEU A 62 2.50 0.94 2.49
CA LEU A 62 1.19 0.31 2.37
C LEU A 62 1.29 -1.19 2.01
N GLU A 63 2.19 -1.56 1.10
CA GLU A 63 2.46 -2.95 0.75
C GLU A 63 2.96 -3.76 1.94
N GLN A 64 3.86 -3.17 2.74
CA GLN A 64 4.39 -3.76 3.96
C GLN A 64 3.28 -4.01 4.99
N ASP A 65 2.41 -3.02 5.22
CA ASP A 65 1.31 -3.12 6.20
C ASP A 65 0.27 -4.16 5.77
N LEU A 66 -0.13 -4.15 4.50
CA LEU A 66 -1.06 -5.16 3.96
C LEU A 66 -0.50 -6.58 4.14
N SER A 67 0.80 -6.73 3.96
CA SER A 67 1.51 -8.00 4.14
C SER A 67 1.58 -8.43 5.61
N ALA A 68 1.79 -7.48 6.51
CA ALA A 68 1.78 -7.71 7.95
C ALA A 68 0.40 -8.18 8.42
N TYR A 69 -0.69 -7.52 8.00
CA TYR A 69 -2.04 -7.95 8.32
C TYR A 69 -2.38 -9.31 7.71
N SER A 70 -1.97 -9.57 6.47
CA SER A 70 -2.18 -10.87 5.81
C SER A 70 -1.51 -12.00 6.58
N ALA A 71 -0.27 -11.79 7.01
CA ALA A 71 0.45 -12.74 7.85
C ALA A 71 -0.24 -12.91 9.21
N ALA A 72 -0.65 -11.82 9.87
CA ALA A 72 -1.34 -11.88 11.15
C ALA A 72 -2.64 -12.70 11.06
N LEU A 73 -3.42 -12.51 9.99
CA LEU A 73 -4.63 -13.30 9.70
C LEU A 73 -4.31 -14.78 9.50
N TYR A 74 -3.30 -15.08 8.68
CA TYR A 74 -2.93 -16.45 8.32
C TYR A 74 -2.37 -17.27 9.51
N TYR A 75 -1.61 -16.61 10.39
CA TYR A 75 -0.99 -17.24 11.56
C TYR A 75 -1.82 -17.17 12.84
N ALA A 76 -2.92 -16.40 12.87
CA ALA A 76 -3.76 -16.30 14.05
C ALA A 76 -4.30 -17.68 14.48
N ASN A 77 -4.31 -17.90 15.80
CA ASN A 77 -4.70 -19.18 16.40
C ASN A 77 -6.09 -19.14 17.04
N THR A 78 -6.68 -17.95 17.20
CA THR A 78 -8.02 -17.78 17.78
C THR A 78 -8.86 -16.88 16.89
N LYS A 79 -10.19 -17.04 16.98
CA LYS A 79 -11.17 -16.21 16.25
C LYS A 79 -10.96 -14.72 16.55
N TRP A 80 -10.70 -14.38 17.82
CA TRP A 80 -10.45 -13.00 18.23
C TRP A 80 -9.23 -12.38 17.53
N HIS A 81 -8.11 -13.10 17.45
CA HIS A 81 -6.91 -12.60 16.76
C HIS A 81 -7.13 -12.47 15.26
N GLN A 82 -7.89 -13.39 14.65
CA GLN A 82 -8.30 -13.28 13.24
C GLN A 82 -9.15 -12.02 13.02
N GLN A 83 -10.17 -11.81 13.84
CA GLN A 83 -11.03 -10.63 13.77
C GLN A 83 -10.27 -9.34 14.07
N PHE A 84 -9.30 -9.35 14.99
CA PHE A 84 -8.44 -8.19 15.24
C PHE A 84 -7.64 -7.80 14.00
N ALA A 85 -6.93 -8.76 13.39
CA ALA A 85 -6.16 -8.50 12.18
C ALA A 85 -7.05 -8.12 10.98
N ALA A 86 -8.22 -8.75 10.83
CA ALA A 86 -9.20 -8.40 9.81
C ALA A 86 -9.70 -6.96 9.95
N ARG A 87 -10.02 -6.51 11.18
CA ARG A 87 -10.47 -5.11 11.40
C ARG A 87 -9.39 -4.12 11.00
N GLY A 88 -8.15 -4.35 11.42
CA GLY A 88 -7.02 -3.50 11.03
C GLY A 88 -6.80 -3.48 9.51
N MET A 89 -6.86 -4.63 8.86
CA MET A 89 -6.79 -4.73 7.40
C MET A 89 -7.93 -3.98 6.72
N ALA A 90 -9.17 -4.14 7.18
CA ALA A 90 -10.32 -3.46 6.59
C ALA A 90 -10.22 -1.93 6.69
N VAL A 91 -9.71 -1.42 7.81
CA VAL A 91 -9.40 0.01 7.98
C VAL A 91 -8.33 0.43 6.96
N LEU A 92 -7.22 -0.31 6.87
CA LEU A 92 -6.15 -0.03 5.92
C LEU A 92 -6.68 0.03 4.48
N LEU A 93 -7.47 -0.97 4.07
CA LEU A 93 -8.05 -1.04 2.72
C LEU A 93 -9.00 0.13 2.44
N TYR A 94 -9.81 0.54 3.43
CA TYR A 94 -10.71 1.67 3.27
C TYR A 94 -9.95 2.97 3.02
N GLU A 95 -8.99 3.30 3.88
CA GLU A 95 -8.24 4.56 3.78
C GLU A 95 -7.35 4.55 2.53
N ALA A 96 -6.63 3.44 2.30
CA ALA A 96 -5.72 3.33 1.16
C ALA A 96 -6.42 3.40 -0.21
N ALA A 97 -7.66 2.92 -0.31
CA ALA A 97 -8.45 3.04 -1.54
C ALA A 97 -8.83 4.50 -1.87
N GLU A 98 -8.77 5.40 -0.90
CA GLU A 98 -8.95 6.84 -1.07
C GLU A 98 -7.61 7.58 -1.22
N ASP A 99 -6.64 7.23 -0.37
CA ASP A 99 -5.35 7.92 -0.29
C ASP A 99 -4.44 7.62 -1.49
N VAL A 100 -4.41 6.38 -1.99
CA VAL A 100 -3.52 6.03 -3.12
C VAL A 100 -3.84 6.88 -4.36
N PRO A 101 -5.10 6.99 -4.85
CA PRO A 101 -5.44 7.89 -5.94
C PRO A 101 -5.07 9.35 -5.70
N ALA A 102 -5.17 9.84 -4.45
CA ALA A 102 -4.78 11.20 -4.09
C ALA A 102 -3.27 11.40 -4.19
N VAL A 103 -2.48 10.45 -3.67
CA VAL A 103 -1.01 10.45 -3.72
C VAL A 103 -0.48 10.41 -5.16
N ILE A 104 -1.15 9.69 -6.06
CA ILE A 104 -0.82 9.65 -7.50
C ILE A 104 -1.63 10.65 -8.34
N GLY A 105 -2.19 11.67 -7.68
CA GLY A 105 -3.06 12.66 -8.26
C GLY A 105 -2.34 13.72 -9.09
N ARG A 106 -2.87 14.95 -9.07
CA ARG A 106 -2.42 16.05 -9.93
C ARG A 106 -0.93 16.37 -9.75
N ASP A 107 -0.51 16.63 -8.53
CA ASP A 107 0.87 17.08 -8.23
C ASP A 107 1.90 16.03 -8.65
N TYR A 108 1.59 14.74 -8.45
CA TYR A 108 2.43 13.65 -8.90
C TYR A 108 2.54 13.60 -10.43
N ARG A 109 1.41 13.74 -11.15
CA ARG A 109 1.40 13.76 -12.62
C ARG A 109 2.17 14.96 -13.18
N ASP A 110 2.04 16.12 -12.56
CA ASP A 110 2.74 17.33 -12.97
C ASP A 110 4.25 17.22 -12.71
N ALA A 111 4.65 16.57 -11.61
CA ALA A 111 6.05 16.21 -11.35
C ALA A 111 6.60 15.24 -12.43
N LEU A 112 5.85 14.19 -12.81
CA LEU A 112 6.28 13.27 -13.87
C LEU A 112 6.51 14.00 -15.21
N ARG A 113 5.57 14.86 -15.61
CA ARG A 113 5.71 15.67 -16.83
C ARG A 113 6.92 16.60 -16.76
N SER A 114 7.15 17.23 -15.62
CA SER A 114 8.28 18.13 -15.39
C SER A 114 9.63 17.42 -15.50
N LEU A 115 9.67 16.12 -15.17
CA LEU A 115 10.81 15.22 -15.31
C LEU A 115 10.95 14.64 -16.73
N GLY A 116 10.11 15.10 -17.67
CA GLY A 116 10.15 14.70 -19.08
C GLY A 116 9.56 13.32 -19.35
N LEU A 117 8.73 12.78 -18.45
CA LEU A 117 7.98 11.56 -18.73
C LEU A 117 6.78 11.88 -19.61
N GLY A 118 6.72 11.22 -20.76
CA GLY A 118 5.65 11.39 -21.76
C GLY A 118 4.35 10.67 -21.41
N ASP A 119 3.36 10.81 -22.29
CA ASP A 119 1.99 10.36 -22.05
C ASP A 119 1.84 8.86 -21.80
N SER A 120 2.75 8.03 -22.32
CA SER A 120 2.74 6.57 -22.08
C SER A 120 2.88 6.23 -20.59
N TRP A 121 3.71 6.95 -19.86
CA TRP A 121 3.88 6.77 -18.41
C TRP A 121 2.63 7.22 -17.64
N ILE A 122 2.02 8.32 -18.08
CA ILE A 122 0.78 8.82 -17.47
C ILE A 122 -0.37 7.85 -17.72
N GLN A 123 -0.43 7.24 -18.91
CA GLN A 123 -1.44 6.24 -19.25
C GLN A 123 -1.29 4.97 -18.40
N ALA A 124 -0.07 4.48 -18.18
CA ALA A 124 0.20 3.37 -17.28
C ALA A 124 -0.23 3.66 -15.83
N LEU A 125 -0.02 4.90 -15.36
CA LEU A 125 -0.49 5.35 -14.05
C LEU A 125 -2.03 5.38 -13.96
N ASN A 126 -2.70 5.83 -15.03
CA ASN A 126 -4.17 5.92 -15.08
C ASN A 126 -4.85 4.54 -14.98
N VAL A 127 -4.24 3.50 -15.55
CA VAL A 127 -4.72 2.11 -15.39
C VAL A 127 -4.73 1.74 -13.90
N SER A 128 -3.61 1.96 -13.21
CA SER A 128 -3.51 1.66 -11.77
C SER A 128 -4.54 2.45 -10.93
N ALA A 129 -4.70 3.75 -11.21
CA ALA A 129 -5.67 4.59 -10.51
C ALA A 129 -7.13 4.14 -10.71
N THR A 130 -7.45 3.63 -11.90
CA THR A 130 -8.79 3.12 -12.23
C THR A 130 -9.14 1.90 -11.39
N ASP A 131 -8.19 0.98 -11.22
CA ASP A 131 -8.41 -0.24 -10.44
C ASP A 131 -8.64 0.06 -8.94
N PHE A 132 -7.92 1.04 -8.37
CA PHE A 132 -8.17 1.49 -7.00
C PHE A 132 -9.57 2.13 -6.85
N ASN A 133 -9.98 2.96 -7.81
CA ASN A 133 -11.31 3.56 -7.80
C ASN A 133 -12.41 2.51 -7.92
N LYS A 134 -12.22 1.49 -8.77
CA LYS A 134 -13.15 0.37 -8.90
C LYS A 134 -13.27 -0.39 -7.57
N PHE A 135 -12.14 -0.76 -6.97
CA PHE A 135 -12.12 -1.43 -5.66
C PHE A 135 -12.87 -0.61 -4.59
N ARG A 136 -12.62 0.71 -4.55
CA ARG A 136 -13.31 1.62 -3.63
C ARG A 136 -14.82 1.57 -3.86
N GLN A 137 -15.29 1.74 -5.09
CA GLN A 137 -16.71 1.78 -5.41
C GLN A 137 -17.42 0.48 -5.01
N GLU A 138 -16.79 -0.66 -5.27
CA GLU A 138 -17.36 -1.98 -4.98
C GLU A 138 -17.42 -2.30 -3.48
N HIS A 139 -16.46 -1.83 -2.69
CA HIS A 139 -16.27 -2.31 -1.32
C HIS A 139 -16.35 -1.24 -0.22
N ALA A 140 -16.48 0.05 -0.57
CA ALA A 140 -16.48 1.14 0.40
C ALA A 140 -17.55 0.98 1.48
N ALA A 141 -18.78 0.57 1.15
CA ALA A 141 -19.85 0.44 2.13
C ALA A 141 -19.50 -0.58 3.23
N PHE A 142 -19.03 -1.76 2.83
CA PHE A 142 -18.60 -2.83 3.74
C PHE A 142 -17.42 -2.40 4.60
N LEU A 143 -16.35 -1.89 3.98
CA LEU A 143 -15.14 -1.48 4.67
C LEU A 143 -15.39 -0.30 5.62
N LYS A 144 -16.25 0.66 5.22
CA LYS A 144 -16.66 1.80 6.05
C LYS A 144 -17.43 1.35 7.29
N ARG A 145 -18.32 0.35 7.15
CA ARG A 145 -19.04 -0.23 8.30
C ARG A 145 -18.05 -0.81 9.31
N ILE A 146 -17.09 -1.63 8.86
CA ILE A 146 -16.08 -2.22 9.76
C ILE A 146 -15.24 -1.12 10.43
N ARG A 147 -14.73 -0.16 9.64
CA ARG A 147 -13.94 0.97 10.14
C ARG A 147 -14.68 1.73 11.24
N ASN A 148 -15.91 2.13 11.00
CA ASN A 148 -16.64 2.99 11.94
C ASN A 148 -17.03 2.25 13.22
N TYR A 149 -17.48 1.01 13.12
CA TYR A 149 -18.00 0.27 14.27
C TYR A 149 -16.89 -0.35 15.10
N VAL A 150 -15.97 -1.09 14.48
CA VAL A 150 -15.07 -2.00 15.22
C VAL A 150 -13.58 -1.78 14.96
N GLY A 151 -13.22 -1.01 13.91
CA GLY A 151 -11.82 -0.67 13.60
C GLY A 151 -11.33 0.57 14.33
N ALA A 152 -12.05 1.68 14.16
CA ALA A 152 -11.74 2.99 14.75
C ALA A 152 -12.66 3.35 15.95
N HIS A 153 -13.57 2.46 16.35
CA HIS A 153 -14.49 2.64 17.48
C HIS A 153 -15.21 4.01 17.49
N ARG A 154 -15.65 4.46 16.31
CA ARG A 154 -16.38 5.73 16.16
C ARG A 154 -17.82 5.62 16.65
N GLU A 155 -18.45 4.46 16.41
CA GLU A 155 -19.74 4.11 16.99
C GLU A 155 -19.65 4.07 18.52
N LYS A 156 -20.65 4.59 19.23
CA LYS A 156 -20.69 4.61 20.70
C LYS A 156 -21.55 3.50 21.29
N ASN A 157 -22.49 2.97 20.53
CA ASN A 157 -23.29 1.82 20.95
C ASN A 157 -22.47 0.52 20.91
N ALA A 158 -22.05 0.05 22.08
CA ALA A 158 -21.24 -1.16 22.23
C ALA A 158 -21.93 -2.44 21.74
N LEU A 159 -23.26 -2.56 21.84
CA LEU A 159 -23.99 -3.72 21.32
C LEU A 159 -23.91 -3.77 19.80
N ALA A 160 -24.07 -2.63 19.14
CA ALA A 160 -23.89 -2.50 17.70
C ALA A 160 -22.45 -2.84 17.27
N GLN A 161 -21.44 -2.44 18.06
CA GLN A 161 -20.06 -2.86 17.80
C GLN A 161 -19.89 -4.37 17.91
N LEU A 162 -20.47 -4.99 18.95
CA LEU A 162 -20.38 -6.44 19.18
C LEU A 162 -21.02 -7.22 18.03
N GLU A 163 -22.20 -6.79 17.56
CA GLU A 163 -22.89 -7.41 16.42
C GLU A 163 -22.03 -7.38 15.14
N VAL A 164 -21.44 -6.23 14.83
CA VAL A 164 -20.52 -6.11 13.67
C VAL A 164 -19.28 -6.97 13.88
N HIS A 165 -18.75 -7.03 15.10
CA HIS A 165 -17.56 -7.83 15.41
C HIS A 165 -17.83 -9.32 15.22
N GLU A 166 -18.95 -9.84 15.74
CA GLU A 166 -19.32 -11.25 15.68
C GLU A 166 -19.69 -11.72 14.26
N SER A 167 -20.29 -10.83 13.47
CA SER A 167 -20.66 -11.07 12.07
C SER A 167 -19.52 -10.84 11.06
N LEU A 168 -18.37 -10.32 11.50
CA LEU A 168 -17.23 -10.07 10.62
C LEU A 168 -16.64 -11.38 10.09
N ASP A 169 -16.76 -11.60 8.78
CA ASP A 169 -16.02 -12.63 8.08
C ASP A 169 -14.59 -12.18 7.78
N HIS A 170 -13.63 -12.76 8.49
CA HIS A 170 -12.20 -12.49 8.33
C HIS A 170 -11.64 -13.05 7.01
N MET A 171 -12.26 -14.10 6.44
CA MET A 171 -11.83 -14.67 5.16
C MET A 171 -12.20 -13.75 4.01
N GLU A 172 -13.38 -13.11 4.08
CA GLU A 172 -13.77 -12.09 3.11
C GLU A 172 -12.82 -10.90 3.15
N VAL A 173 -12.44 -10.39 4.33
CA VAL A 173 -11.44 -9.31 4.42
C VAL A 173 -10.09 -9.74 3.86
N PHE A 174 -9.64 -10.97 4.13
CA PHE A 174 -8.40 -11.50 3.55
C PHE A 174 -8.46 -11.57 2.02
N ARG A 175 -9.61 -11.98 1.45
CA ARG A 175 -9.85 -11.98 0.00
C ARG A 175 -9.79 -10.58 -0.58
N LEU A 176 -10.42 -9.60 0.07
CA LEU A 176 -10.34 -8.19 -0.33
C LEU A 176 -8.90 -7.65 -0.26
N GLY A 177 -8.13 -8.06 0.75
CA GLY A 177 -6.71 -7.75 0.83
C GLY A 177 -5.92 -8.29 -0.36
N ALA A 178 -6.19 -9.52 -0.80
CA ALA A 178 -5.58 -10.08 -2.00
C ALA A 178 -6.00 -9.32 -3.27
N GLN A 179 -7.29 -9.02 -3.42
CA GLN A 179 -7.83 -8.24 -4.54
C GLN A 179 -7.20 -6.84 -4.63
N PHE A 180 -7.01 -6.16 -3.50
CA PHE A 180 -6.34 -4.86 -3.42
C PHE A 180 -4.84 -4.94 -3.71
N SER A 181 -4.21 -6.09 -3.41
CA SER A 181 -2.77 -6.26 -3.63
C SER A 181 -2.38 -6.26 -5.12
N GLU A 182 -3.31 -6.61 -6.03
CA GLU A 182 -3.06 -6.63 -7.47
C GLU A 182 -2.76 -5.24 -8.06
N PRO A 183 -3.64 -4.22 -7.92
CA PRO A 183 -3.31 -2.87 -8.38
C PRO A 183 -2.11 -2.27 -7.63
N LEU A 184 -1.91 -2.63 -6.36
CA LEU A 184 -0.76 -2.20 -5.59
C LEU A 184 0.57 -2.72 -6.15
N ARG A 185 0.62 -4.01 -6.55
CA ARG A 185 1.80 -4.60 -7.21
C ARG A 185 2.08 -3.96 -8.56
N SER A 186 1.04 -3.70 -9.35
CA SER A 186 1.18 -2.97 -10.62
C SER A 186 1.84 -1.60 -10.40
N LEU A 187 1.40 -0.87 -9.38
CA LEU A 187 1.96 0.44 -9.02
C LEU A 187 3.40 0.34 -8.48
N VAL A 188 3.74 -0.69 -7.72
CA VAL A 188 5.12 -0.95 -7.28
C VAL A 188 6.03 -1.20 -8.49
N ASN A 189 5.62 -2.03 -9.45
CA ASN A 189 6.39 -2.31 -10.67
C ASN A 189 6.61 -1.04 -11.50
N PHE A 190 5.57 -0.24 -11.70
CA PHE A 190 5.67 1.07 -12.34
C PHE A 190 6.72 1.97 -11.66
N LYS A 191 6.69 2.03 -10.32
CA LYS A 191 7.60 2.85 -9.53
C LYS A 191 9.04 2.35 -9.55
N MET A 192 9.26 1.04 -9.62
CA MET A 192 10.61 0.48 -9.78
C MET A 192 11.23 0.93 -11.12
N ALA A 193 10.47 0.83 -12.22
CA ALA A 193 10.92 1.30 -13.53
C ALA A 193 11.18 2.82 -13.52
N LEU A 194 10.30 3.60 -12.89
CA LEU A 194 10.46 5.04 -12.74
C LEU A 194 11.72 5.41 -11.95
N THR A 195 11.99 4.72 -10.84
CA THR A 195 13.17 4.98 -10.00
C THR A 195 14.47 4.75 -10.77
N GLN A 196 14.50 3.78 -11.68
CA GLN A 196 15.65 3.56 -12.56
C GLN A 196 15.82 4.72 -13.55
N TYR A 197 14.72 5.21 -14.14
CA TYR A 197 14.74 6.36 -15.04
C TYR A 197 15.24 7.64 -14.34
N LEU A 198 14.81 7.90 -13.10
CA LEU A 198 15.22 9.10 -12.35
C LEU A 198 16.71 9.14 -12.01
N LYS A 199 17.39 8.00 -11.97
CA LYS A 199 18.83 7.94 -11.77
C LYS A 199 19.63 8.29 -13.02
N HIS A 200 18.98 8.47 -14.17
CA HIS A 200 19.67 8.80 -15.41
C HIS A 200 20.34 10.19 -15.31
N PRO A 201 21.64 10.34 -15.63
CA PRO A 201 22.37 11.60 -15.46
C PRO A 201 21.71 12.79 -16.15
N GLY A 202 21.16 12.58 -17.35
CA GLY A 202 20.45 13.64 -18.09
C GLY A 202 19.14 14.11 -17.47
N VAL A 203 18.53 13.33 -16.56
CA VAL A 203 17.33 13.75 -15.80
C VAL A 203 17.78 14.59 -14.60
N LEU A 204 18.80 14.11 -13.88
CA LEU A 204 19.39 14.84 -12.73
C LEU A 204 19.97 16.20 -13.15
N LEU A 205 20.69 16.27 -14.27
CA LEU A 205 21.24 17.52 -14.79
C LEU A 205 20.14 18.53 -15.14
N ARG A 206 19.06 18.09 -15.79
CA ARG A 206 17.92 18.96 -16.12
C ARG A 206 17.27 19.54 -14.87
N GLU A 207 17.12 18.74 -13.82
CA GLU A 207 16.54 19.21 -12.58
C GLU A 207 17.49 20.18 -11.85
N ALA A 208 18.79 19.88 -11.81
CA ALA A 208 19.79 20.76 -11.21
C ALA A 208 19.83 22.15 -11.87
N LEU A 209 19.74 22.20 -13.20
CA LEU A 209 19.66 23.46 -13.95
C LEU A 209 18.42 24.28 -13.58
N LYS A 210 17.25 23.64 -13.46
CA LYS A 210 16.01 24.31 -13.01
C LYS A 210 16.13 24.85 -11.59
N THR A 211 16.81 24.14 -10.71
CA THR A 211 17.03 24.60 -9.32
C THR A 211 17.97 25.79 -9.25
N THR A 212 18.94 25.90 -10.17
CA THR A 212 19.85 27.06 -10.25
C THR A 212 19.21 28.28 -10.90
N GLU A 213 18.30 28.11 -11.87
CA GLU A 213 17.60 29.21 -12.55
C GLU A 213 16.45 29.81 -11.71
N GLY A 214 15.93 29.06 -10.73
CA GLY A 214 14.84 29.49 -9.84
C GLY A 214 15.29 30.15 -8.53
N LYS A 215 16.57 30.47 -8.38
CA LYS A 215 17.14 31.27 -7.28
C LYS A 215 17.49 32.66 -7.79
#